data_AF-A0AAP4X2M2-F1
#
_entry.id   AF-A0AAP4X2M2-F1
#
_cell.length_a   1.000
_cell.length_b   1.000
_cell.length_c   1.000
_cell.angle_alpha   90.00
_cell.angle_beta   90.00
_cell.angle_gamma   90.00
#
_symmetry.space_group_name_H-M   'P 1'
#
loop_
_entity.id
_entity.type
_entity.pdbx_description
1 polymer ?
#
loop_
_entity_poly.entity_id
_entity_poly.type
_entity_poly.pdbx_seq_one_letter_code
_entity_poly.pdbx_strand_id
1 'polypeptide(L)'
;MSSTLTALYLRLTGLVERTKRWHWLWPPIGFAAGICSFFLVNRQQWLGGMLALGMMLAWLILIAEGLWSRLRRHRGQNALPRKLATFVAQLIQQETLCFTLPFFLATTDWASGQAGFTLLLCGATLLSILDPFYYRLAERHRWLYFGFHALCVFVVVLVTLPLLLELTTGESLLAACAAMSLFALPSVANLRIARGVVGGLAMIGISVMLGVGAWGARAWIPPATLWINASSLSPDFDTAARAPRGEMQLTPAQLSARGLYAFTAIRAPRGLSEKVYHVWRHDGEVVDRIALNINGGRSEGYRAWTHKTAFPQGSEGEWRIDVETMNGQRIGSLRFVVSDDPQQATLADSTISQPPGIPGWRITNLIPGL
;
A
#
# COMPACT_ATOMS: atom_id res chain seq x y z
N MET A 1 -32.01 3.18 32.67
CA MET A 1 -31.85 2.58 31.33
C MET A 1 -33.18 1.93 30.95
N SER A 2 -33.74 2.18 29.76
CA SER A 2 -35.02 1.60 29.36
C SER A 2 -34.94 0.07 29.26
N SER A 3 -36.02 -0.64 29.59
CA SER A 3 -36.10 -2.11 29.57
C SER A 3 -35.71 -2.73 28.22
N THR A 4 -35.96 -2.00 27.13
CA THR A 4 -35.59 -2.37 25.75
C THR A 4 -34.09 -2.38 25.50
N LEU A 5 -33.33 -1.42 26.06
CA LEU A 5 -31.87 -1.37 25.92
C LEU A 5 -31.20 -2.49 26.71
N THR A 6 -31.76 -2.85 27.87
CA THR A 6 -31.26 -3.96 28.69
C THR A 6 -31.52 -5.31 28.02
N ALA A 7 -32.70 -5.49 27.41
CA ALA A 7 -33.02 -6.70 26.65
C ALA A 7 -32.14 -6.86 25.39
N LEU A 8 -31.86 -5.75 24.68
CA LEU A 8 -30.95 -5.75 23.55
C LEU A 8 -29.52 -6.08 23.99
N TYR A 9 -29.05 -5.50 25.09
CA TYR A 9 -27.72 -5.79 25.66
C TYR A 9 -27.57 -7.28 25.99
N LEU A 10 -28.55 -7.88 26.69
CA LEU A 10 -28.51 -9.30 27.07
C LEU A 10 -28.56 -10.23 25.85
N ARG A 11 -29.35 -9.88 24.82
CA ARG A 11 -29.36 -10.62 23.54
C ARG A 11 -28.01 -10.55 22.84
N LEU A 12 -27.40 -9.36 22.77
CA LEU A 12 -26.10 -9.16 22.14
C LEU A 12 -24.99 -9.92 22.90
N THR A 13 -24.98 -9.89 24.24
CA THR A 13 -23.99 -10.63 25.04
C THR A 13 -24.14 -12.13 24.88
N GLY A 14 -25.37 -12.67 24.85
CA GLY A 14 -25.61 -14.10 24.62
C GLY A 14 -25.21 -14.55 23.21
N LEU A 15 -25.36 -13.68 22.21
CA LEU A 15 -24.88 -13.91 20.85
C LEU A 15 -23.34 -13.96 20.82
N VAL A 16 -22.67 -13.00 21.45
CA VAL A 16 -21.20 -12.94 21.56
C VAL A 16 -20.63 -14.18 22.28
N GLU A 17 -21.30 -14.67 23.32
CA GLU A 17 -20.88 -15.90 24.02
C GLU A 17 -21.01 -17.16 23.16
N ARG A 18 -22.03 -17.24 22.31
CA ARG A 18 -22.19 -18.36 21.37
C ARG A 18 -21.17 -18.30 20.23
N THR A 19 -20.89 -17.11 19.71
CA THR A 19 -19.88 -16.91 18.65
C THR A 19 -18.45 -17.07 19.16
N LYS A 20 -18.25 -17.03 20.49
CA LYS A 20 -16.93 -17.18 21.12
C LYS A 20 -16.19 -18.46 20.74
N ARG A 21 -16.93 -19.56 20.58
CA ARG A 21 -16.38 -20.86 20.14
C ARG A 21 -15.80 -20.82 18.72
N TRP A 22 -16.24 -19.88 17.90
CA TRP A 22 -15.90 -19.75 16.48
C TRP A 22 -14.96 -18.58 16.20
N HIS A 23 -14.56 -17.79 17.22
CA HIS A 23 -13.68 -16.63 17.01
C HIS A 23 -12.34 -16.97 16.35
N TRP A 24 -11.80 -18.17 16.58
CA TRP A 24 -10.55 -18.61 15.95
C TRP A 24 -10.65 -18.73 14.41
N LEU A 25 -11.86 -18.86 13.86
CA LEU A 25 -12.12 -18.86 12.41
C LEU A 25 -12.18 -17.46 11.81
N TRP A 26 -12.33 -16.42 12.63
CA TRP A 26 -12.48 -15.05 12.13
C TRP A 26 -11.21 -14.52 11.43
N PRO A 27 -9.98 -14.73 11.97
CA PRO A 27 -8.73 -14.37 11.28
C PRO A 27 -8.57 -14.93 9.85
N PRO A 28 -8.68 -16.25 9.61
CA PRO A 28 -8.54 -16.77 8.25
C PRO A 28 -9.68 -16.30 7.34
N ILE A 29 -10.89 -16.06 7.86
CA ILE A 29 -12.00 -15.49 7.08
C ILE A 29 -11.68 -14.06 6.66
N GLY A 30 -11.23 -13.19 7.58
CA GLY A 30 -10.86 -11.81 7.27
C GLY A 30 -9.71 -11.74 6.27
N PHE A 31 -8.71 -12.61 6.40
CA PHE A 31 -7.61 -12.70 5.44
C PHE A 31 -8.08 -13.18 4.05
N ALA A 32 -8.90 -14.25 4.00
CA ALA A 32 -9.50 -14.71 2.76
C ALA A 32 -10.38 -13.64 2.12
N ALA A 33 -11.16 -12.91 2.92
CA ALA A 33 -11.96 -11.78 2.46
C ALA A 33 -11.07 -10.65 1.91
N GLY A 34 -9.92 -10.38 2.51
CA GLY A 34 -8.93 -9.44 1.99
C GLY A 34 -8.36 -9.86 0.64
N ILE A 35 -7.96 -11.13 0.49
CA ILE A 35 -7.52 -11.69 -0.80
C ILE A 35 -8.64 -11.61 -1.84
N CYS A 36 -9.86 -12.04 -1.50
CA CYS A 36 -11.02 -11.94 -2.37
C CYS A 36 -11.27 -10.49 -2.77
N SER A 37 -11.17 -9.54 -1.83
CA SER A 37 -11.34 -8.11 -2.08
C SER A 37 -10.30 -7.60 -3.06
N PHE A 38 -9.03 -7.97 -2.92
CA PHE A 38 -7.97 -7.61 -3.86
C PHE A 38 -8.30 -8.06 -5.29
N PHE A 39 -8.68 -9.34 -5.47
CA PHE A 39 -9.09 -9.85 -6.78
C PHE A 39 -10.38 -9.23 -7.29
N LEU A 40 -11.33 -8.94 -6.40
CA LEU A 40 -12.58 -8.29 -6.70
C LEU A 40 -12.34 -6.86 -7.18
N VAL A 41 -11.47 -6.08 -6.53
CA VAL A 41 -11.06 -4.73 -6.96
C VAL A 41 -10.39 -4.81 -8.33
N ASN A 42 -9.58 -5.84 -8.55
CA ASN A 42 -8.89 -6.07 -9.82
C ASN A 42 -9.87 -6.41 -10.98
N ARG A 43 -11.01 -7.04 -10.68
CA ARG A 43 -12.02 -7.46 -11.68
C ARG A 43 -13.17 -6.46 -11.81
N GLN A 44 -13.62 -5.89 -10.71
CA GLN A 44 -14.79 -5.02 -10.54
C GLN A 44 -14.49 -3.93 -9.49
N GLN A 45 -13.97 -2.80 -9.95
CA GLN A 45 -13.52 -1.71 -9.07
C GLN A 45 -14.61 -1.13 -8.16
N TRP A 46 -15.88 -1.11 -8.60
CA TRP A 46 -16.99 -0.56 -7.81
C TRP A 46 -17.20 -1.34 -6.50
N LEU A 47 -17.09 -2.67 -6.52
CA LEU A 47 -17.17 -3.50 -5.32
C LEU A 47 -15.99 -3.24 -4.38
N GLY A 48 -14.80 -3.06 -4.95
CA GLY A 48 -13.62 -2.62 -4.22
C GLY A 48 -13.83 -1.28 -3.51
N GLY A 49 -14.44 -0.32 -4.21
CA GLY A 49 -14.86 0.95 -3.65
C GLY A 49 -15.87 0.80 -2.51
N MET A 50 -16.89 -0.06 -2.65
CA MET A 50 -17.85 -0.31 -1.58
C MET A 50 -17.20 -0.88 -0.31
N LEU A 51 -16.27 -1.83 -0.47
CA LEU A 51 -15.53 -2.41 0.65
C LEU A 51 -14.62 -1.38 1.33
N ALA A 52 -13.90 -0.59 0.52
CA ALA A 52 -13.11 0.55 0.99
C ALA A 52 -13.97 1.56 1.77
N LEU A 53 -15.14 1.91 1.25
CA LEU A 53 -16.09 2.81 1.89
C LEU A 53 -16.64 2.24 3.20
N GLY A 54 -17.01 0.95 3.22
CA GLY A 54 -17.44 0.24 4.42
C GLY A 54 -16.38 0.24 5.51
N MET A 55 -15.11 0.04 5.13
CA MET A 55 -13.97 0.12 6.04
C MET A 55 -13.79 1.55 6.60
N MET A 56 -13.84 2.57 5.74
CA MET A 56 -13.78 3.98 6.19
C MET A 56 -14.93 4.31 7.15
N LEU A 57 -16.14 3.82 6.88
CA LEU A 57 -17.29 4.01 7.76
C LEU A 57 -17.10 3.32 9.11
N ALA A 58 -16.57 2.09 9.14
CA ALA A 58 -16.25 1.38 10.38
C ALA A 58 -15.24 2.17 11.23
N TRP A 59 -14.23 2.76 10.60
CA TRP A 59 -13.28 3.66 11.27
C TRP A 59 -13.95 4.91 11.83
N LEU A 60 -14.77 5.60 11.04
CA LEU A 60 -15.52 6.77 11.50
C LEU A 60 -16.42 6.44 12.69
N ILE A 61 -17.08 5.28 12.68
CA ILE A 61 -17.90 4.79 13.79
C ILE A 61 -17.04 4.53 15.03
N LEU A 62 -15.88 3.89 14.89
CA LEU A 62 -14.96 3.62 16.01
C LEU A 62 -14.46 4.93 16.64
N ILE A 63 -14.12 5.92 15.82
CA ILE A 63 -13.70 7.25 16.27
C ILE A 63 -14.85 7.96 16.99
N ALA A 64 -16.05 7.95 16.40
CA ALA A 64 -17.24 8.56 16.98
C ALA A 64 -17.60 7.93 18.33
N GLU A 65 -17.51 6.60 18.45
CA GLU A 65 -17.71 5.87 19.71
C GLU A 65 -16.67 6.30 20.77
N GLY A 66 -15.39 6.41 20.39
CA GLY A 66 -14.32 6.85 21.26
C GLY A 66 -14.52 8.26 21.81
N LEU A 67 -14.93 9.21 20.95
CA LEU A 67 -15.26 10.58 21.35
C LEU A 67 -16.51 10.63 22.24
N TRP A 68 -17.56 9.91 21.83
CA TRP A 68 -18.82 9.87 22.54
C TRP A 68 -18.67 9.24 23.94
N SER A 69 -17.85 8.20 24.07
CA SER A 69 -17.55 7.57 25.37
C SER A 69 -16.78 8.50 26.32
N ARG A 70 -15.90 9.38 25.80
CA ARG A 70 -15.23 10.41 26.62
C ARG A 70 -16.23 11.45 27.12
N LEU A 71 -17.10 11.97 26.23
CA LEU A 71 -18.13 12.95 26.59
C LEU A 71 -19.12 12.41 27.63
N ARG A 72 -19.59 11.16 27.48
CA ARG A 72 -20.52 10.52 28.43
C ARG A 72 -19.91 10.20 29.79
N ARG A 73 -18.60 9.90 29.85
CA ARG A 73 -17.88 9.69 31.11
C ARG A 73 -17.89 10.94 32.00
N HIS A 74 -17.77 12.13 31.41
CA HIS A 74 -17.90 13.39 32.14
C HIS A 74 -19.32 13.67 32.65
N ARG A 75 -20.34 13.00 32.08
CA ARG A 75 -21.76 13.15 32.43
C ARG A 75 -22.31 12.00 33.31
N GLY A 76 -21.44 11.14 33.87
CA GLY A 76 -21.84 10.06 34.77
C GLY A 76 -22.64 8.91 34.12
N GLN A 77 -22.63 8.82 32.79
CA GLN A 77 -23.37 7.78 32.05
C GLN A 77 -22.49 6.58 31.71
N ASN A 78 -23.10 5.40 31.65
CA ASN A 78 -22.41 4.14 31.35
C ASN A 78 -21.74 4.20 29.96
N ALA A 79 -20.41 4.08 29.94
CA ALA A 79 -19.63 3.88 28.73
C ALA A 79 -19.58 2.39 28.35
N LEU A 80 -19.20 2.10 27.10
CA LEU A 80 -18.93 0.72 26.67
C LEU A 80 -17.87 0.09 27.59
N PRO A 81 -18.06 -1.18 28.04
CA PRO A 81 -17.05 -1.87 28.82
C PRO A 81 -15.71 -1.89 28.06
N ARG A 82 -14.61 -1.57 28.75
CA ARG A 82 -13.29 -1.44 28.12
C ARG A 82 -12.89 -2.66 27.29
N LYS A 83 -13.20 -3.87 27.77
CA LYS A 83 -12.93 -5.12 27.05
C LYS A 83 -13.70 -5.21 25.72
N LEU A 84 -14.95 -4.77 25.70
CA LEU A 84 -15.76 -4.76 24.48
C LEU A 84 -15.26 -3.72 23.49
N ALA A 85 -14.86 -2.52 23.96
CA ALA A 85 -14.26 -1.50 23.09
C ALA A 85 -12.92 -1.97 22.48
N THR A 86 -12.05 -2.61 23.27
CA THR A 86 -10.80 -3.21 22.76
C THR A 86 -11.06 -4.33 21.77
N PHE A 87 -12.06 -5.18 22.02
CA PHE A 87 -12.46 -6.23 21.08
C PHE A 87 -12.96 -5.67 19.74
N VAL A 88 -13.84 -4.66 19.76
CA VAL A 88 -14.33 -4.01 18.53
C VAL A 88 -13.18 -3.31 17.79
N ALA A 89 -12.28 -2.63 18.52
CA ALA A 89 -11.10 -2.02 17.93
C ALA A 89 -10.17 -3.06 17.28
N GLN A 90 -9.98 -4.22 17.92
CA GLN A 90 -9.21 -5.33 17.38
C GLN A 90 -9.82 -5.84 16.08
N LEU A 91 -11.14 -6.06 16.06
CA LEU A 91 -11.87 -6.51 14.88
C LEU A 91 -11.64 -5.56 13.69
N ILE A 92 -11.86 -4.26 13.89
CA ILE A 92 -11.72 -3.26 12.83
C ILE A 92 -10.26 -3.18 12.34
N GLN A 93 -9.29 -3.22 13.26
CA GLN A 93 -7.87 -3.17 12.90
C GLN A 93 -7.43 -4.43 12.16
N GLN A 94 -7.87 -5.60 12.62
CA GLN A 94 -7.58 -6.87 11.96
C GLN A 94 -8.16 -6.89 10.54
N GLU A 95 -9.45 -6.53 10.38
CA GLU A 95 -10.07 -6.45 9.05
C GLU A 95 -9.35 -5.43 8.16
N THR A 96 -8.93 -4.29 8.71
CA THR A 96 -8.15 -3.28 7.98
C THR A 96 -6.84 -3.85 7.45
N LEU A 97 -6.08 -4.53 8.32
CA LEU A 97 -4.79 -5.09 7.98
C LEU A 97 -4.94 -6.25 6.98
N CYS A 98 -5.88 -7.17 7.22
CA CYS A 98 -6.18 -8.26 6.30
C CYS A 98 -6.65 -7.76 4.93
N PHE A 99 -7.45 -6.69 4.88
CA PHE A 99 -7.91 -6.08 3.64
C PHE A 99 -6.78 -5.40 2.86
N THR A 100 -5.92 -4.63 3.55
CA THR A 100 -4.87 -3.84 2.90
C THR A 100 -3.61 -4.65 2.57
N LEU A 101 -3.28 -5.67 3.35
CA LEU A 101 -2.04 -6.45 3.21
C LEU A 101 -1.84 -7.04 1.80
N PRO A 102 -2.84 -7.63 1.12
CA PRO A 102 -2.67 -8.15 -0.24
C PRO A 102 -2.22 -7.10 -1.26
N PHE A 103 -2.66 -5.85 -1.12
CA PHE A 103 -2.23 -4.74 -1.99
C PHE A 103 -0.74 -4.50 -1.81
N PHE A 104 -0.28 -4.35 -0.57
CA PHE A 104 1.14 -4.14 -0.28
C PHE A 104 2.00 -5.34 -0.68
N LEU A 105 1.55 -6.57 -0.44
CA LEU A 105 2.25 -7.79 -0.90
C LEU A 105 2.42 -7.84 -2.43
N ALA A 106 1.43 -7.36 -3.17
CA ALA A 106 1.45 -7.32 -4.63
C ALA A 106 2.31 -6.20 -5.22
N THR A 107 2.41 -5.05 -4.54
CA THR A 107 3.12 -3.87 -5.05
C THR A 107 4.51 -3.67 -4.45
N THR A 108 4.95 -4.53 -3.54
CA THR A 108 6.26 -4.41 -2.90
C THR A 108 7.37 -4.83 -3.85
N ASP A 109 8.34 -3.94 -4.08
CA ASP A 109 9.65 -4.33 -4.56
C ASP A 109 10.48 -4.90 -3.39
N TRP A 110 10.55 -6.23 -3.35
CA TRP A 110 11.24 -6.99 -2.30
C TRP A 110 12.76 -6.79 -2.29
N ALA A 111 13.34 -6.22 -3.35
CA ALA A 111 14.76 -5.85 -3.40
C ALA A 111 15.02 -4.43 -2.91
N SER A 112 14.04 -3.78 -2.27
CA SER A 112 14.14 -2.39 -1.78
C SER A 112 13.74 -2.28 -0.31
N GLY A 113 13.88 -1.07 0.26
CA GLY A 113 13.40 -0.76 1.62
C GLY A 113 11.90 -1.00 1.83
N GLN A 114 11.13 -1.13 0.75
CA GLN A 114 9.71 -1.51 0.79
C GLN A 114 9.44 -2.84 1.46
N ALA A 115 10.38 -3.80 1.36
CA ALA A 115 10.28 -5.07 2.07
C ALA A 115 10.12 -4.87 3.58
N GLY A 116 10.84 -3.90 4.16
CA GLY A 116 10.76 -3.60 5.60
C GLY A 116 9.37 -3.11 6.02
N PHE A 117 8.76 -2.22 5.23
CA PHE A 117 7.41 -1.73 5.51
C PHE A 117 6.36 -2.83 5.37
N THR A 118 6.45 -3.65 4.33
CA THR A 118 5.48 -4.74 4.11
C THR A 118 5.63 -5.84 5.16
N LEU A 119 6.85 -6.16 5.59
CA LEU A 119 7.10 -7.07 6.72
C LEU A 119 6.56 -6.51 8.04
N LEU A 120 6.64 -5.19 8.27
CA LEU A 120 5.98 -4.54 9.40
C LEU A 120 4.46 -4.76 9.34
N LEU A 121 3.83 -4.66 8.17
CA LEU A 121 2.39 -4.94 8.02
C LEU A 121 2.05 -6.41 8.22
N CYS A 122 2.87 -7.35 7.74
CA CYS A 122 2.72 -8.77 8.06
C CYS A 122 2.76 -9.01 9.57
N GLY A 123 3.76 -8.43 10.26
CA GLY A 123 3.90 -8.52 11.71
C GLY A 123 2.72 -7.88 12.46
N ALA A 124 2.24 -6.73 11.98
CA ALA A 124 1.06 -6.07 12.55
C ALA A 124 -0.22 -6.91 12.36
N THR A 125 -0.38 -7.53 11.19
CA THR A 125 -1.50 -8.42 10.89
C THR A 125 -1.47 -9.62 11.82
N LEU A 126 -0.32 -10.30 11.95
CA LEU A 126 -0.15 -11.41 12.90
C LEU A 126 -0.43 -10.98 14.35
N LEU A 127 0.06 -9.81 14.76
CA LEU A 127 -0.20 -9.27 16.09
C LEU A 127 -1.69 -9.01 16.34
N SER A 128 -2.45 -8.56 15.34
CA SER A 128 -3.91 -8.36 15.45
C SER A 128 -4.69 -9.65 15.65
N ILE A 129 -4.17 -10.75 15.11
CA ILE A 129 -4.77 -12.09 15.17
C ILE A 129 -4.49 -12.75 16.53
N LEU A 130 -3.33 -12.49 17.12
CA LEU A 130 -2.89 -13.16 18.34
C LEU A 130 -3.37 -12.43 19.61
N ASP A 131 -4.58 -12.78 20.08
CA ASP A 131 -5.24 -12.17 21.25
C ASP A 131 -4.30 -11.90 22.45
N PRO A 132 -3.51 -12.86 22.96
CA PRO A 132 -2.71 -12.63 24.17
C PRO A 132 -1.68 -11.50 24.01
N PHE A 133 -1.15 -11.32 22.80
CA PHE A 133 -0.19 -10.27 22.50
C PHE A 133 -0.89 -8.93 22.25
N TYR A 134 -2.01 -8.94 21.53
CA TYR A 134 -2.81 -7.75 21.27
C TYR A 134 -3.33 -7.11 22.57
N TYR A 135 -3.94 -7.89 23.46
CA TYR A 135 -4.44 -7.36 24.74
C TYR A 135 -3.30 -6.90 25.65
N ARG A 136 -2.15 -7.59 25.64
CA ARG A 136 -0.95 -7.15 26.38
C ARG A 136 -0.43 -5.82 25.85
N LEU A 137 -0.42 -5.62 24.54
CA LEU A 137 -0.09 -4.35 23.90
C LEU A 137 -1.04 -3.23 24.35
N ALA A 138 -2.35 -3.50 24.29
CA ALA A 138 -3.40 -2.55 24.66
C ALA A 138 -3.40 -2.15 26.15
N GLU A 139 -2.99 -3.06 27.04
CA GLU A 139 -3.00 -2.83 28.49
C GLU A 139 -1.66 -2.27 29.00
N ARG A 140 -0.53 -2.88 28.60
CA ARG A 140 0.81 -2.57 29.14
C ARG A 140 1.57 -1.54 28.32
N HIS A 141 1.50 -1.61 27.00
CA HIS A 141 2.29 -0.78 26.08
C HIS A 141 1.41 0.16 25.26
N ARG A 142 0.64 1.00 25.95
CA ARG A 142 -0.41 1.84 25.35
C ARG A 142 0.09 2.74 24.21
N TRP A 143 1.32 3.25 24.30
CA TRP A 143 1.89 4.09 23.24
C TRP A 143 2.09 3.29 21.93
N LEU A 144 2.55 2.03 22.00
CA LEU A 144 2.66 1.15 20.83
C LEU A 144 1.29 0.74 20.30
N TYR A 145 0.33 0.43 21.18
CA TYR A 145 -1.06 0.16 20.78
C TYR A 145 -1.65 1.30 19.94
N PHE A 146 -1.31 2.53 20.28
CA PHE A 146 -1.75 3.68 19.55
C PHE A 146 -0.97 3.95 18.26
N GLY A 147 0.34 3.70 18.24
CA GLY A 147 1.11 3.68 16.99
C GLY A 147 0.54 2.65 16.02
N PHE A 148 0.14 1.48 16.53
CA PHE A 148 -0.55 0.44 15.77
C PHE A 148 -1.89 0.92 15.19
N HIS A 149 -2.70 1.63 15.99
CA HIS A 149 -3.93 2.25 15.52
C HIS A 149 -3.69 3.27 14.41
N ALA A 150 -2.72 4.17 14.60
CA ALA A 150 -2.35 5.19 13.63
C ALA A 150 -1.82 4.56 12.32
N LEU A 151 -1.04 3.47 12.42
CA LEU A 151 -0.61 2.68 11.28
C LEU A 151 -1.79 2.09 10.50
N CYS A 152 -2.82 1.57 11.18
CA CYS A 152 -4.00 1.04 10.48
C CYS A 152 -4.76 2.13 9.73
N VAL A 153 -4.92 3.33 10.32
CA VAL A 153 -5.49 4.49 9.60
C VAL A 153 -4.62 4.87 8.41
N PHE A 154 -3.31 4.90 8.60
CA PHE A 154 -2.37 5.25 7.55
C PHE A 154 -2.51 4.33 6.32
N VAL A 155 -2.45 3.01 6.53
CA VAL A 155 -2.51 2.05 5.41
C VAL A 155 -3.88 1.97 4.75
N VAL A 156 -4.98 2.12 5.51
CA VAL A 156 -6.30 2.12 4.89
C VAL A 156 -6.46 3.33 4.00
N VAL A 157 -6.04 4.51 4.43
CA VAL A 157 -6.11 5.74 3.62
C VAL A 157 -5.25 5.62 2.35
N LEU A 158 -4.05 5.03 2.44
CA LEU A 158 -3.19 4.78 1.27
C LEU A 158 -3.86 3.90 0.20
N VAL A 159 -4.66 2.93 0.62
CA VAL A 159 -5.35 2.02 -0.31
C VAL A 159 -6.66 2.63 -0.81
N THR A 160 -7.46 3.24 0.06
CA THR A 160 -8.82 3.63 -0.27
C THR A 160 -8.90 4.93 -1.08
N LEU A 161 -8.03 5.91 -0.83
CA LEU A 161 -8.13 7.21 -1.52
C LEU A 161 -7.88 7.14 -3.03
N PRO A 162 -6.86 6.43 -3.54
CA PRO A 162 -6.69 6.27 -4.99
C PRO A 162 -7.85 5.52 -5.64
N LEU A 163 -8.52 4.63 -4.89
CA LEU A 163 -9.64 3.83 -5.40
C LEU A 163 -10.98 4.59 -5.40
N LEU A 164 -11.21 5.44 -4.40
CA LEU A 164 -12.48 6.12 -4.18
C LEU A 164 -12.53 7.54 -4.74
N LEU A 165 -11.43 8.26 -4.59
CA LEU A 165 -11.34 9.68 -4.92
C LEU A 165 -10.38 9.95 -6.08
N GLU A 166 -9.84 8.90 -6.69
CA GLU A 166 -8.94 8.97 -7.86
C GLU A 166 -7.69 9.84 -7.59
N LEU A 167 -7.31 9.98 -6.31
CA LEU A 167 -6.14 10.75 -5.89
C LEU A 167 -4.85 10.02 -6.27
N THR A 168 -3.84 10.79 -6.66
CA THR A 168 -2.50 10.27 -6.92
C THR A 168 -1.93 9.56 -5.68
N THR A 169 -0.94 8.70 -5.90
CA THR A 169 -0.17 8.04 -4.84
C THR A 169 0.38 9.06 -3.85
N GLY A 170 0.87 10.19 -4.38
CA GLY A 170 1.38 11.30 -3.58
C GLY A 170 0.36 12.02 -2.72
N GLU A 171 -0.76 12.40 -3.31
CA GLU A 171 -1.87 13.05 -2.58
C GLU A 171 -2.43 12.13 -1.50
N SER A 172 -2.58 10.85 -1.83
CA SER A 172 -3.04 9.83 -0.90
C SER A 172 -2.06 9.62 0.26
N LEU A 173 -0.75 9.65 -0.03
CA LEU A 173 0.30 9.59 0.99
C LEU A 173 0.28 10.80 1.92
N LEU A 174 0.15 12.02 1.38
CA LEU A 174 0.01 13.24 2.19
C LEU A 174 -1.22 13.17 3.09
N ALA A 175 -2.37 12.77 2.53
CA ALA A 175 -3.60 12.59 3.28
C ALA A 175 -3.46 11.50 4.36
N ALA A 176 -2.78 10.40 4.06
CA ALA A 176 -2.49 9.35 5.03
C ALA A 176 -1.57 9.84 6.17
N CYS A 177 -0.52 10.59 5.87
CA CYS A 177 0.34 11.22 6.88
C CYS A 177 -0.45 12.19 7.77
N ALA A 178 -1.32 13.01 7.18
CA ALA A 178 -2.20 13.91 7.92
C ALA A 178 -3.20 13.16 8.81
N ALA A 179 -3.86 12.14 8.27
CA ALA A 179 -4.77 11.29 9.02
C ALA A 179 -4.06 10.58 10.17
N MET A 180 -2.90 9.96 9.92
CA MET A 180 -2.08 9.31 10.94
C MET A 180 -1.71 10.28 12.07
N SER A 181 -1.32 11.51 11.73
CA SER A 181 -1.00 12.57 12.71
C SER A 181 -2.23 12.94 13.54
N LEU A 182 -3.38 13.15 12.88
CA LEU A 182 -4.64 13.52 13.54
C LEU A 182 -5.13 12.43 14.49
N PHE A 183 -5.13 11.17 14.03
CA PHE A 183 -5.64 10.03 14.79
C PHE A 183 -4.63 9.48 15.81
N ALA A 184 -3.38 9.94 15.77
CA ALA A 184 -2.44 9.78 16.88
C ALA A 184 -2.72 10.76 18.05
N LEU A 185 -3.43 11.88 17.87
CA LEU A 185 -3.64 12.85 18.98
C LEU A 185 -4.38 12.27 20.20
N PRO A 186 -5.51 11.54 20.05
CA PRO A 186 -6.23 10.96 21.19
C PRO A 186 -5.38 9.98 22.01
N SER A 187 -4.35 9.44 21.36
CA SER A 187 -3.41 8.46 21.86
C SER A 187 -2.35 9.08 22.75
N VAL A 188 -1.70 10.13 22.25
CA VAL A 188 -0.68 10.86 22.99
C VAL A 188 -1.31 11.61 24.18
N ALA A 189 -2.59 12.02 24.06
CA ALA A 189 -3.42 12.60 25.14
C ALA A 189 -3.50 11.78 26.42
N ASN A 190 -3.29 10.46 26.37
CA ASN A 190 -3.31 9.60 27.55
C ASN A 190 -1.93 9.41 28.18
N LEU A 191 -0.86 9.96 27.60
CA LEU A 191 0.46 9.98 28.22
C LEU A 191 0.45 11.00 29.37
N ARG A 192 1.16 10.69 30.46
CA ARG A 192 1.26 11.56 31.65
C ARG A 192 1.84 12.95 31.36
N ILE A 193 2.36 13.16 30.15
CA ILE A 193 2.90 14.40 29.59
C ILE A 193 1.79 15.43 29.33
N ALA A 194 0.53 15.01 29.17
CA ALA A 194 -0.60 15.83 28.71
C ALA A 194 -1.22 16.80 29.74
N ARG A 195 -0.49 17.22 30.79
CA ARG A 195 -1.02 18.17 31.79
C ARG A 195 -0.58 19.59 31.44
N GLY A 196 -1.53 20.46 31.10
CA GLY A 196 -1.28 21.87 30.76
C GLY A 196 -0.96 22.14 29.28
N VAL A 197 -0.78 23.43 28.94
CA VAL A 197 -0.59 23.91 27.55
C VAL A 197 0.68 23.33 26.90
N VAL A 198 1.80 23.32 27.62
CA VAL A 198 3.08 22.76 27.13
C VAL A 198 2.95 21.27 26.84
N GLY A 199 2.25 20.53 27.72
CA GLY A 199 1.91 19.14 27.47
C GLY A 199 1.09 18.97 26.20
N GLY A 200 0.02 19.76 26.03
CA GLY A 200 -0.79 19.81 24.81
C GLY A 200 0.03 20.02 23.53
N LEU A 201 0.91 21.01 23.52
CA LEU A 201 1.78 21.32 22.38
C LEU A 201 2.78 20.20 22.10
N ALA A 202 3.39 19.61 23.13
CA ALA A 202 4.30 18.47 22.97
C ALA A 202 3.60 17.27 22.32
N MET A 203 2.31 17.05 22.60
CA MET A 203 1.56 15.95 21.99
C MET A 203 1.24 16.17 20.52
N ILE A 204 0.88 17.41 20.17
CA ILE A 204 0.71 17.81 18.78
C ILE A 204 2.04 17.62 18.04
N GLY A 205 3.14 18.10 18.64
CA GLY A 205 4.49 17.91 18.11
C GLY A 205 4.81 16.44 17.82
N ILE A 206 4.65 15.55 18.81
CA ILE A 206 4.90 14.10 18.63
C ILE A 206 4.03 13.50 17.53
N SER A 207 2.75 13.88 17.47
CA SER A 207 1.82 13.34 16.48
C SER A 207 2.15 13.81 15.06
N VAL A 208 2.54 15.07 14.89
CA VAL A 208 3.04 15.62 13.62
C VAL A 208 4.36 14.96 13.24
N MET A 209 5.27 14.73 14.20
CA MET A 209 6.53 14.03 13.95
C MET A 209 6.30 12.61 13.41
N LEU A 210 5.25 11.92 13.84
CA LEU A 210 4.89 10.63 13.28
C LEU A 210 4.53 10.76 11.79
N GLY A 211 3.67 11.71 11.42
CA GLY A 211 3.32 12.01 10.03
C GLY A 211 4.51 12.40 9.17
N VAL A 212 5.34 13.31 9.67
CA VAL A 212 6.59 13.74 9.02
C VAL A 212 7.56 12.56 8.86
N GLY A 213 7.66 11.69 9.85
CA GLY A 213 8.46 10.47 9.80
C GLY A 213 7.99 9.53 8.69
N ALA A 214 6.69 9.28 8.58
CA ALA A 214 6.13 8.47 7.48
C ALA A 214 6.37 9.11 6.11
N TRP A 215 6.26 10.44 5.99
CA TRP A 215 6.59 11.15 4.76
C TRP A 215 8.09 11.05 4.42
N GLY A 216 8.97 11.11 5.42
CA GLY A 216 10.40 10.88 5.26
C GLY A 216 10.71 9.46 4.78
N ALA A 217 9.97 8.47 5.28
CA ALA A 217 10.07 7.07 4.90
C ALA A 217 9.30 6.71 3.60
N ARG A 218 8.77 7.69 2.85
CA ARG A 218 7.92 7.46 1.68
C ARG A 218 8.50 6.49 0.64
N ALA A 219 9.81 6.52 0.39
CA ALA A 219 10.45 5.61 -0.58
C ALA A 219 10.35 4.13 -0.15
N TRP A 220 10.18 3.87 1.14
CA TRP A 220 9.99 2.53 1.72
C TRP A 220 8.52 2.13 1.76
N ILE A 221 7.58 2.97 1.31
CA ILE A 221 6.16 2.63 1.30
C ILE A 221 5.79 2.22 -0.13
N PRO A 222 5.37 0.95 -0.37
CA PRO A 222 4.92 0.54 -1.69
C PRO A 222 3.72 1.38 -2.18
N PRO A 223 3.63 1.69 -3.49
CA PRO A 223 2.47 2.36 -4.04
C PRO A 223 1.32 1.36 -4.18
N ALA A 224 0.43 1.33 -3.18
CA ALA A 224 -0.51 0.22 -2.95
C ALA A 224 -1.44 -0.15 -4.12
N THR A 225 -1.63 0.76 -5.08
CA THR A 225 -2.54 0.58 -6.22
C THR A 225 -1.84 0.58 -7.58
N LEU A 226 -0.51 0.69 -7.62
CA LEU A 226 0.29 0.71 -8.84
C LEU A 226 1.22 -0.50 -8.91
N TRP A 227 1.23 -1.20 -10.05
CA TRP A 227 2.20 -2.26 -10.33
C TRP A 227 2.48 -2.41 -11.82
N ILE A 228 3.63 -3.00 -12.17
CA ILE A 228 3.98 -3.31 -13.56
C ILE A 228 3.33 -4.64 -13.96
N ASN A 229 2.47 -4.62 -14.97
CA ASN A 229 1.92 -5.84 -15.57
C ASN A 229 2.90 -6.49 -16.56
N ALA A 230 3.65 -5.67 -17.29
CA ALA A 230 4.60 -6.16 -18.28
C ALA A 230 5.69 -5.13 -18.57
N SER A 231 6.83 -5.59 -19.03
CA SER A 231 7.98 -4.76 -19.37
C SER A 231 8.78 -5.36 -20.52
N SER A 232 9.52 -4.53 -21.25
CA SER A 232 10.42 -4.99 -22.30
C SER A 232 11.51 -3.96 -22.57
N LEU A 233 12.64 -4.42 -23.07
CA LEU A 233 13.71 -3.60 -23.63
C LEU A 233 13.77 -3.87 -25.13
N SER A 234 13.84 -2.82 -25.94
CA SER A 234 13.84 -2.97 -27.39
C SER A 234 14.72 -1.95 -28.12
N PRO A 235 15.30 -2.32 -29.27
CA PRO A 235 16.06 -1.39 -30.08
C PRO A 235 15.17 -0.43 -30.89
N ASP A 236 13.93 -0.83 -31.18
CA ASP A 236 12.95 -0.02 -31.92
C ASP A 236 11.56 -0.11 -31.28
N PHE A 237 10.66 0.78 -31.68
CA PHE A 237 9.31 0.87 -31.14
C PHE A 237 8.27 1.28 -32.19
N ASP A 238 7.20 0.51 -32.31
CA ASP A 238 6.03 0.88 -33.11
C ASP A 238 5.14 1.82 -32.30
N THR A 239 5.17 3.11 -32.64
CA THR A 239 4.39 4.14 -31.94
C THR A 239 2.88 4.02 -32.17
N ALA A 240 2.47 3.52 -33.34
CA ALA A 240 1.05 3.33 -33.68
C ALA A 240 0.46 2.13 -32.92
N ALA A 241 1.17 1.00 -32.93
CA ALA A 241 0.77 -0.20 -32.20
C ALA A 241 1.08 -0.14 -30.69
N ARG A 242 1.92 0.83 -30.28
CA ARG A 242 2.48 0.96 -28.93
C ARG A 242 3.14 -0.33 -28.47
N ALA A 243 4.05 -0.85 -29.30
CA ALA A 243 4.68 -2.14 -29.11
C ALA A 243 6.20 -2.10 -29.39
N PRO A 244 7.02 -2.78 -28.57
CA PRO A 244 8.46 -2.93 -28.82
C PRO A 244 8.72 -3.79 -30.07
N ARG A 245 9.84 -3.54 -30.78
CA ARG A 245 10.23 -4.28 -31.99
C ARG A 245 11.73 -4.48 -32.12
N GLY A 246 12.08 -5.57 -32.80
CA GLY A 246 13.45 -5.91 -33.18
C GLY A 246 14.24 -6.54 -32.05
N GLU A 247 15.48 -6.92 -32.37
CA GLU A 247 16.38 -7.56 -31.43
C GLU A 247 17.78 -6.94 -31.52
N MET A 248 18.45 -6.79 -30.39
CA MET A 248 19.76 -6.17 -30.29
C MET A 248 20.51 -6.60 -29.04
N GLN A 249 21.77 -6.98 -29.21
CA GLN A 249 22.68 -7.12 -28.07
C GLN A 249 23.02 -5.74 -27.51
N LEU A 250 23.00 -5.60 -26.19
CA LEU A 250 23.27 -4.31 -25.56
C LEU A 250 24.78 -4.09 -25.43
N THR A 251 25.44 -3.83 -26.56
CA THR A 251 26.85 -3.40 -26.60
C THR A 251 26.95 -1.87 -26.53
N PRO A 252 28.04 -1.30 -25.99
CA PRO A 252 28.28 0.15 -25.99
C PRO A 252 28.11 0.80 -27.38
N ALA A 253 28.63 0.16 -28.42
CA ALA A 253 28.54 0.65 -29.79
C ALA A 253 27.09 0.71 -30.30
N GLN A 254 26.29 -0.32 -30.03
CA GLN A 254 24.89 -0.37 -30.46
C GLN A 254 24.02 0.62 -29.69
N LEU A 255 24.24 0.77 -28.39
CA LEU A 255 23.55 1.76 -27.55
C LEU A 255 23.85 3.19 -28.00
N SER A 256 25.11 3.49 -28.33
CA SER A 256 25.49 4.81 -28.84
C SER A 256 24.85 5.12 -30.20
N ALA A 257 24.73 4.11 -31.07
CA ALA A 257 24.20 4.28 -32.42
C ALA A 257 22.67 4.37 -32.50
N ARG A 258 21.94 3.60 -31.67
CA ARG A 258 20.48 3.42 -31.80
C ARG A 258 19.71 3.79 -30.54
N GLY A 259 20.38 3.88 -29.40
CA GLY A 259 19.73 4.03 -28.10
C GLY A 259 18.99 2.76 -27.66
N LEU A 260 18.15 2.91 -26.65
CA LEU A 260 17.36 1.83 -26.07
C LEU A 260 15.98 2.31 -25.67
N TYR A 261 14.95 1.56 -26.07
CA TYR A 261 13.60 1.75 -25.58
C TYR A 261 13.38 0.91 -24.32
N ALA A 262 12.77 1.53 -23.32
CA ALA A 262 12.24 0.85 -22.16
C ALA A 262 10.72 0.96 -22.19
N PHE A 263 10.05 -0.18 -22.34
CA PHE A 263 8.59 -0.29 -22.34
C PHE A 263 8.09 -0.81 -21.00
N THR A 264 7.02 -0.20 -20.48
CA THR A 264 6.29 -0.70 -19.32
C THR A 264 4.77 -0.57 -19.51
N ALA A 265 4.06 -1.59 -19.04
CA ALA A 265 2.61 -1.58 -18.92
C ALA A 265 2.25 -1.45 -17.43
N ILE A 266 1.86 -0.26 -17.01
CA ILE A 266 1.64 0.06 -15.59
C ILE A 266 0.14 0.00 -15.28
N ARG A 267 -0.26 -0.88 -14.38
CA ARG A 267 -1.64 -0.96 -13.92
C ARG A 267 -1.92 0.10 -12.87
N ALA A 268 -3.06 0.77 -13.03
CA ALA A 268 -3.58 1.80 -12.14
C ALA A 268 -5.11 1.70 -12.04
N PRO A 269 -5.73 2.13 -10.91
CA PRO A 269 -7.18 2.27 -10.77
C PRO A 269 -7.79 3.16 -11.86
N ARG A 270 -9.06 2.94 -12.19
CA ARG A 270 -9.77 3.80 -13.16
C ARG A 270 -9.85 5.23 -12.62
N GLY A 271 -9.74 6.20 -13.53
CA GLY A 271 -9.80 7.63 -13.19
C GLY A 271 -8.48 8.19 -12.67
N LEU A 272 -7.59 7.34 -12.12
CA LEU A 272 -6.26 7.76 -11.70
C LEU A 272 -5.44 8.27 -12.89
N SER A 273 -4.95 9.51 -12.79
CA SER A 273 -3.98 10.11 -13.71
C SER A 273 -2.78 10.59 -12.90
N GLU A 274 -1.61 10.01 -13.12
CA GLU A 274 -0.40 10.35 -12.35
C GLU A 274 0.85 10.37 -13.25
N LYS A 275 1.86 11.15 -12.83
CA LYS A 275 3.22 11.11 -13.38
C LYS A 275 4.04 10.01 -12.70
N VAL A 276 4.53 9.09 -13.52
CA VAL A 276 5.57 8.12 -13.16
C VAL A 276 6.85 8.46 -13.89
N TYR A 277 7.96 7.86 -13.50
CA TYR A 277 9.27 8.15 -14.03
C TYR A 277 9.98 6.84 -14.36
N HIS A 278 10.61 6.78 -15.54
CA HIS A 278 11.71 5.85 -15.77
C HIS A 278 13.00 6.51 -15.29
N VAL A 279 13.54 6.01 -14.19
CA VAL A 279 14.79 6.46 -13.58
C VAL A 279 15.89 5.50 -14.02
N TRP A 280 16.73 5.95 -14.95
CA TRP A 280 17.83 5.16 -15.48
C TRP A 280 19.02 5.27 -14.53
N ARG A 281 19.57 4.12 -14.17
CA ARG A 281 20.74 3.99 -13.32
C ARG A 281 21.81 3.17 -13.99
N HIS A 282 23.04 3.60 -13.83
CA HIS A 282 24.25 2.92 -14.25
C HIS A 282 25.14 2.75 -13.03
N ASP A 283 25.51 1.51 -12.71
CA ASP A 283 26.28 1.14 -11.51
C ASP A 283 25.73 1.74 -10.19
N GLY A 284 24.41 1.88 -10.13
CA GLY A 284 23.67 2.40 -8.96
C GLY A 284 23.40 3.91 -8.99
N GLU A 285 24.14 4.68 -9.78
CA GLU A 285 23.98 6.13 -9.89
C GLU A 285 22.86 6.50 -10.86
N VAL A 286 22.08 7.54 -10.53
CA VAL A 286 21.02 8.03 -11.41
C VAL A 286 21.63 8.86 -12.53
N VAL A 287 21.44 8.43 -13.78
CA VAL A 287 21.93 9.15 -14.96
C VAL A 287 20.82 9.93 -15.66
N ASP A 288 19.58 9.43 -15.64
CA ASP A 288 18.43 10.11 -16.22
C ASP A 288 17.15 9.84 -15.43
N ARG A 289 16.22 10.80 -15.46
CA ARG A 289 14.89 10.68 -14.89
C ARG A 289 13.86 11.25 -15.85
N ILE A 290 13.15 10.37 -16.55
CA ILE A 290 12.22 10.74 -17.64
C ILE A 290 10.78 10.56 -17.18
N ALA A 291 9.97 11.63 -17.25
CA ALA A 291 8.58 11.64 -16.80
C ALA A 291 7.63 11.04 -17.85
N LEU A 292 6.64 10.28 -17.39
CA LEU A 292 5.59 9.64 -18.18
C LEU A 292 4.25 9.89 -17.49
N ASN A 293 3.26 10.35 -18.25
CA ASN A 293 1.88 10.44 -17.75
C ASN A 293 1.17 9.11 -17.99
N ILE A 294 0.60 8.52 -16.94
CA ILE A 294 -0.19 7.29 -17.02
C ILE A 294 -1.64 7.57 -16.64
N ASN A 295 -2.56 6.88 -17.33
CA ASN A 295 -3.98 6.90 -17.03
C ASN A 295 -4.46 5.48 -16.72
N GLY A 296 -5.09 5.30 -15.58
CA GLY A 296 -5.58 4.00 -15.16
C GLY A 296 -6.94 3.60 -15.75
N GLY A 297 -7.36 2.38 -15.43
CA GLY A 297 -8.63 1.80 -15.89
C GLY A 297 -8.53 0.71 -16.96
N ARG A 298 -7.33 0.43 -17.47
CA ARG A 298 -7.06 -0.71 -18.37
C ARG A 298 -6.51 -1.91 -17.60
N SER A 299 -7.04 -3.10 -17.88
CA SER A 299 -6.69 -4.32 -17.14
C SER A 299 -5.24 -4.77 -17.38
N GLU A 300 -4.80 -4.57 -18.61
CA GLU A 300 -3.47 -4.79 -19.16
C GLU A 300 -2.48 -3.68 -18.74
N GLY A 301 -2.97 -2.59 -18.16
CA GLY A 301 -2.19 -1.43 -17.75
C GLY A 301 -2.00 -0.40 -18.86
N TYR A 302 -1.58 0.79 -18.45
CA TYR A 302 -1.21 1.86 -19.35
C TYR A 302 0.17 1.60 -19.94
N ARG A 303 0.23 1.50 -21.28
CA ARG A 303 1.48 1.30 -22.02
C ARG A 303 2.23 2.62 -22.13
N ALA A 304 3.40 2.68 -21.51
CA ALA A 304 4.32 3.81 -21.55
C ALA A 304 5.71 3.34 -21.98
N TRP A 305 6.48 4.23 -22.61
CA TRP A 305 7.84 3.92 -23.01
C TRP A 305 8.73 5.16 -22.99
N THR A 306 10.03 4.94 -22.84
CA THR A 306 11.06 5.98 -23.00
C THR A 306 12.12 5.50 -23.96
N HIS A 307 12.63 6.39 -24.81
CA HIS A 307 13.80 6.13 -25.65
C HIS A 307 14.99 6.91 -25.07
N LYS A 308 16.00 6.18 -24.58
CA LYS A 308 17.27 6.80 -24.18
C LYS A 308 18.22 6.73 -25.36
N THR A 309 18.71 7.87 -25.82
CA THR A 309 19.67 7.98 -26.94
C THR A 309 21.05 8.41 -26.47
N ALA A 310 21.13 9.22 -25.41
CA ALA A 310 22.39 9.71 -24.88
C ALA A 310 22.95 8.77 -23.81
N PHE A 311 23.67 7.72 -24.21
CA PHE A 311 24.44 6.88 -23.28
C PHE A 311 25.82 7.49 -23.02
N PRO A 312 26.32 7.46 -21.76
CA PRO A 312 27.64 8.00 -21.42
C PRO A 312 28.77 7.18 -22.09
N GLN A 313 29.95 7.79 -22.24
CA GLN A 313 31.15 7.04 -22.60
C GLN A 313 31.48 6.03 -21.49
N GLY A 314 31.87 4.80 -21.86
CA GLY A 314 32.07 3.72 -20.88
C GLY A 314 30.76 3.18 -20.32
N SER A 315 29.72 2.99 -21.16
CA SER A 315 28.41 2.49 -20.75
C SER A 315 28.39 1.02 -20.34
N GLU A 316 29.54 0.33 -20.26
CA GLU A 316 29.62 -1.06 -19.81
C GLU A 316 29.20 -1.20 -18.34
N GLY A 317 28.72 -2.39 -17.97
CA GLY A 317 28.35 -2.70 -16.59
C GLY A 317 26.85 -2.88 -16.38
N GLU A 318 26.42 -2.71 -15.13
CA GLU A 318 25.05 -2.99 -14.72
C GLU A 318 24.16 -1.76 -14.89
N TRP A 319 23.05 -1.96 -15.58
CA TRP A 319 22.03 -0.96 -15.76
C TRP A 319 20.72 -1.38 -15.11
N ARG A 320 20.03 -0.40 -14.54
CA ARG A 320 18.70 -0.58 -13.98
C ARG A 320 17.80 0.59 -14.34
N ILE A 321 16.58 0.30 -14.74
CA ILE A 321 15.53 1.29 -14.95
C ILE A 321 14.52 1.09 -13.84
N ASP A 322 14.53 1.99 -12.86
CA ASP A 322 13.52 2.00 -11.80
C ASP A 322 12.28 2.75 -12.31
N VAL A 323 11.10 2.15 -12.19
CA VAL A 323 9.84 2.84 -12.42
C VAL A 323 9.34 3.38 -11.10
N GLU A 324 9.27 4.69 -10.97
CA GLU A 324 8.99 5.36 -9.69
C GLU A 324 7.85 6.38 -9.83
N THR A 325 7.09 6.58 -8.76
CA THR A 325 6.14 7.71 -8.65
C THR A 325 6.91 9.02 -8.50
N MET A 326 6.19 10.16 -8.58
CA MET A 326 6.79 11.48 -8.35
C MET A 326 7.50 11.60 -6.99
N ASN A 327 7.00 10.90 -5.97
CA ASN A 327 7.50 10.97 -4.60
C ASN A 327 8.57 9.93 -4.26
N GLY A 328 9.06 9.16 -5.24
CA GLY A 328 10.14 8.18 -5.07
C GLY A 328 9.68 6.81 -4.55
N GLN A 329 8.38 6.52 -4.63
CA GLN A 329 7.89 5.16 -4.39
C GLN A 329 8.12 4.34 -5.65
N ARG A 330 8.93 3.29 -5.55
CA ARG A 330 9.20 2.38 -6.66
C ARG A 330 8.00 1.47 -6.92
N ILE A 331 7.63 1.33 -8.19
CA ILE A 331 6.56 0.46 -8.71
C ILE A 331 7.17 -0.86 -9.20
N GLY A 332 8.38 -0.82 -9.77
CA GLY A 332 9.15 -1.98 -10.21
C GLY A 332 10.47 -1.57 -10.86
N SER A 333 11.24 -2.51 -11.37
CA SER A 333 12.50 -2.22 -12.08
C SER A 333 12.77 -3.19 -13.22
N LEU A 334 13.49 -2.72 -14.23
CA LEU A 334 14.08 -3.52 -15.29
C LEU A 334 15.60 -3.51 -15.10
N ARG A 335 16.27 -4.64 -15.36
CA ARG A 335 17.73 -4.75 -15.25
C ARG A 335 18.30 -5.30 -16.55
N PHE A 336 19.46 -4.80 -16.94
CA PHE A 336 20.21 -5.30 -18.08
C PHE A 336 21.70 -5.03 -17.89
N VAL A 337 22.54 -5.78 -18.60
CA VAL A 337 23.98 -5.67 -18.59
C VAL A 337 24.46 -5.22 -19.96
N VAL A 338 25.36 -4.25 -19.98
CA VAL A 338 26.01 -3.75 -21.18
C VAL A 338 27.45 -4.25 -21.20
N SER A 339 27.86 -4.86 -22.30
CA SER A 339 29.21 -5.42 -22.45
C SER A 339 29.61 -5.45 -23.92
N ASP A 340 30.90 -5.25 -24.21
CA ASP A 340 31.46 -5.53 -25.53
C ASP A 340 31.48 -7.04 -25.85
N ASP A 341 31.46 -7.93 -24.84
CA ASP A 341 31.30 -9.37 -25.02
C ASP A 341 29.81 -9.71 -25.24
N PRO A 342 29.41 -10.15 -26.45
CA PRO A 342 28.01 -10.47 -26.74
C PRO A 342 27.45 -11.63 -25.91
N GLN A 343 28.30 -12.47 -25.30
CA GLN A 343 27.82 -13.53 -24.42
C GLN A 343 27.42 -13.01 -23.03
N GLN A 344 27.96 -11.85 -22.62
CA GLN A 344 27.65 -11.21 -21.35
C GLN A 344 26.62 -10.10 -21.49
N ALA A 345 26.58 -9.44 -22.66
CA ALA A 345 25.58 -8.42 -22.96
C ALA A 345 24.16 -8.99 -22.92
N THR A 346 23.24 -8.24 -22.33
CA THR A 346 21.81 -8.60 -22.36
C THR A 346 21.27 -8.46 -23.79
N LEU A 347 20.45 -9.42 -24.21
CA LEU A 347 19.68 -9.32 -25.46
C LEU A 347 18.39 -8.54 -25.22
N ALA A 348 18.24 -7.38 -25.85
CA ALA A 348 16.97 -6.68 -25.94
C ALA A 348 16.19 -7.24 -27.13
N ASP A 349 15.33 -8.22 -26.86
CA ASP A 349 14.62 -9.02 -27.87
C ASP A 349 13.18 -8.53 -28.14
N SER A 350 12.77 -7.42 -27.53
CA SER A 350 11.39 -6.92 -27.57
C SER A 350 10.32 -7.87 -27.01
N THR A 351 10.71 -8.96 -26.34
CA THR A 351 9.77 -9.85 -25.71
C THR A 351 9.12 -9.13 -24.53
N ILE A 352 7.79 -9.05 -24.55
CA ILE A 352 7.02 -8.49 -23.45
C ILE A 352 6.94 -9.55 -22.36
N SER A 353 7.77 -9.39 -21.33
CA SER A 353 7.79 -10.27 -20.17
C SER A 353 6.96 -9.67 -19.03
N GLN A 354 6.34 -10.55 -18.25
CA GLN A 354 5.75 -10.16 -16.97
C GLN A 354 6.85 -10.24 -15.90
N PRO A 355 6.88 -9.32 -14.91
CA PRO A 355 7.85 -9.40 -13.83
C PRO A 355 7.80 -10.76 -13.11
N PRO A 356 8.95 -11.36 -12.76
CA PRO A 356 8.98 -12.59 -11.99
C PRO A 356 8.45 -12.37 -10.58
N GLY A 357 7.88 -13.41 -9.97
CA GLY A 357 7.14 -13.23 -8.73
C GLY A 357 5.80 -12.58 -9.05
N ILE A 358 5.30 -11.67 -8.21
CA ILE A 358 3.85 -11.53 -8.16
C ILE A 358 3.29 -10.11 -8.34
N PRO A 359 3.16 -9.68 -9.60
CA PRO A 359 2.29 -8.59 -9.99
C PRO A 359 0.83 -9.04 -10.04
N GLY A 360 0.08 -8.73 -8.98
CA GLY A 360 -1.37 -8.96 -8.88
C GLY A 360 -1.84 -10.40 -8.66
N TRP A 361 -0.94 -11.32 -8.31
CA TRP A 361 -1.14 -12.70 -7.83
C TRP A 361 -2.02 -13.60 -8.71
N ARG A 362 -1.51 -14.03 -9.88
CA ARG A 362 -2.26 -14.84 -10.86
C ARG A 362 -2.64 -16.25 -10.38
N ILE A 363 -3.95 -16.53 -10.45
CA ILE A 363 -4.59 -17.85 -10.57
C ILE A 363 -5.17 -18.02 -11.99
N THR A 364 -4.39 -17.73 -13.04
CA THR A 364 -4.91 -17.76 -14.42
C THR A 364 -5.19 -19.18 -14.95
N ASN A 365 -5.11 -20.23 -14.12
CA ASN A 365 -5.38 -21.63 -14.50
C ASN A 365 -6.44 -22.38 -13.64
N LEU A 366 -7.16 -21.75 -12.69
CA LEU A 366 -8.13 -22.54 -11.87
C LEU A 366 -9.55 -22.66 -12.43
N ILE A 367 -9.96 -21.85 -13.42
CA ILE A 367 -11.22 -22.08 -14.14
C ILE A 367 -11.05 -21.68 -15.62
N PRO A 368 -10.90 -22.64 -16.54
CA PRO A 368 -11.13 -22.40 -17.97
C PRO A 368 -12.65 -22.27 -18.22
N GLY A 369 -13.08 -21.16 -18.84
CA GLY A 369 -14.40 -21.10 -19.47
C GLY A 369 -15.53 -20.36 -18.72
N LEU A 370 -15.29 -19.15 -18.21
CA LEU A 370 -16.33 -18.16 -17.95
C LEU A 370 -15.94 -16.78 -18.47
#